data_AF-A0AA38WQ90-F1
#
_entry.id   AF-A0AA38WQ90-F1
#
_cell.length_a   1.000
_cell.length_b   1.000
_cell.length_c   1.000
_cell.angle_alpha   90.00
_cell.angle_beta   90.00
_cell.angle_gamma   90.00
#
_symmetry.space_group_name_H-M   'P 1'
#
loop_
_entity.id
_entity.type
_entity.pdbx_description
1 polymer ?
#
loop_
_entity_poly.entity_id
_entity_poly.type
_entity_poly.pdbx_seq_one_letter_code
_entity_poly.pdbx_strand_id
1 'polypeptide(L)'
;MARRRNLNGHSIGPYQIHAGKSVPIVKGGEQTKMEEEEFYAIETFGSTGKGYVREDLECNHYMKNFDVGQFRCDYRGQNSFLPRSIRTSLHRPSADAI
;
A
#
# COMPACT_ATOMS: atom_id res chain seq x y z
N MET A 1 15.60 -14.70 -15.15
CA MET A 1 15.22 -13.51 -14.36
C MET A 1 14.22 -13.95 -13.30
N ALA A 2 14.45 -13.62 -12.03
CA ALA A 2 13.54 -13.97 -10.94
C ALA A 2 12.45 -12.90 -10.80
N ARG A 3 11.21 -13.30 -10.47
CA ARG A 3 10.15 -12.36 -10.08
C ARG A 3 10.20 -12.13 -8.57
N ARG A 4 9.92 -10.91 -8.11
CA ARG A 4 9.83 -10.61 -6.66
C ARG A 4 8.55 -11.21 -6.08
N ARG A 5 8.67 -12.35 -5.39
CA ARG A 5 7.54 -13.19 -4.97
C ARG A 5 6.66 -12.57 -3.88
N ASN A 6 7.17 -11.60 -3.16
CA ASN A 6 6.49 -10.89 -2.08
C ASN A 6 6.10 -9.45 -2.45
N LEU A 7 6.12 -9.12 -3.75
CA LEU A 7 5.49 -7.92 -4.30
C LEU A 7 4.38 -8.34 -5.25
N ASN A 8 3.28 -7.60 -5.22
CA ASN A 8 2.03 -7.95 -5.84
C ASN A 8 1.39 -6.67 -6.34
N GLY A 9 0.61 -6.75 -7.42
CA GLY A 9 -0.37 -5.70 -7.69
C GLY A 9 -1.52 -5.75 -6.69
N HIS A 10 -2.44 -4.79 -6.76
CA HIS A 10 -3.53 -4.69 -5.80
C HIS A 10 -4.77 -4.02 -6.40
N SER A 11 -5.94 -4.20 -5.77
CA SER A 11 -7.14 -3.43 -6.09
C SER A 11 -7.03 -2.01 -5.55
N ILE A 12 -7.70 -1.05 -6.22
CA ILE A 12 -7.75 0.37 -5.86
C ILE A 12 -9.20 0.75 -5.56
N GLY A 13 -9.41 1.40 -4.43
CA GLY A 13 -10.68 1.96 -4.01
C GLY A 13 -10.64 3.49 -3.89
N PRO A 14 -11.78 4.15 -3.69
CA PRO A 14 -11.83 5.59 -3.48
C PRO A 14 -10.98 6.01 -2.27
N TYR A 15 -9.91 6.78 -2.52
CA TYR A 15 -8.94 7.19 -1.51
C TYR A 15 -8.24 6.04 -0.77
N GLN A 16 -8.27 4.82 -1.31
CA GLN A 16 -7.66 3.65 -0.70
C GLN A 16 -6.81 2.97 -1.77
N ILE A 17 -5.49 3.17 -1.71
CA ILE A 17 -4.60 2.61 -2.73
C ILE A 17 -4.63 1.08 -2.68
N HIS A 18 -4.64 0.46 -1.49
CA HIS A 18 -4.80 -1.00 -1.31
C HIS A 18 -6.22 -1.35 -0.83
N ALA A 19 -7.12 -1.72 -1.74
CA ALA A 19 -8.52 -2.06 -1.45
C ALA A 19 -8.77 -3.54 -1.10
N GLY A 20 -7.72 -4.28 -0.76
CA GLY A 20 -7.81 -5.61 -0.13
C GLY A 20 -7.59 -6.81 -1.04
N LYS A 21 -7.75 -6.69 -2.36
CA LYS A 21 -7.41 -7.79 -3.30
C LYS A 21 -5.97 -7.63 -3.78
N SER A 22 -5.21 -8.73 -3.82
CA SER A 22 -3.83 -8.75 -4.31
C SER A 22 -3.71 -9.54 -5.61
N VAL A 23 -2.86 -9.05 -6.52
CA VAL A 23 -2.58 -9.68 -7.83
C VAL A 23 -1.19 -10.32 -7.78
N PRO A 24 -1.08 -11.65 -7.61
CA PRO A 24 0.19 -12.34 -7.49
C PRO A 24 0.93 -12.45 -8.83
N ILE A 25 2.24 -12.15 -8.80
CA ILE A 25 3.09 -12.23 -9.99
C ILE A 25 3.76 -13.60 -10.18
N VAL A 26 3.53 -14.54 -9.25
CA VAL A 26 4.00 -15.92 -9.30
C VAL A 26 2.86 -16.90 -9.09
N LYS A 27 3.04 -18.14 -9.58
CA LYS A 27 2.03 -19.20 -9.45
C LYS A 27 1.80 -19.56 -7.97
N GLY A 28 0.58 -19.98 -7.64
CA GLY A 28 0.21 -20.46 -6.30
C GLY A 28 -0.46 -19.43 -5.39
N GLY A 29 -0.93 -18.31 -5.95
CA GLY A 29 -1.72 -17.32 -5.20
C GLY A 29 -3.19 -17.71 -5.03
N GLU A 30 -3.96 -16.78 -4.47
CA GLU A 30 -5.40 -16.88 -4.27
C GLU A 30 -6.14 -17.07 -5.61
N GLN A 31 -7.24 -17.84 -5.61
CA GLN A 31 -8.08 -18.05 -6.80
C GLN A 31 -9.24 -17.05 -6.91
N THR A 32 -9.14 -15.94 -6.20
CA THR A 32 -10.15 -14.87 -6.24
C THR A 32 -10.18 -14.26 -7.63
N LYS A 33 -11.40 -14.09 -8.14
CA LYS A 33 -11.65 -13.52 -9.47
C LYS A 33 -11.71 -12.00 -9.37
N MET A 34 -11.36 -11.37 -10.49
CA MET A 34 -11.65 -9.97 -10.70
C MET A 34 -13.14 -9.83 -10.99
N GLU A 35 -13.78 -8.88 -10.33
CA GLU A 35 -15.18 -8.55 -10.56
C GLU A 35 -15.27 -7.32 -11.49
N GLU A 36 -16.41 -7.17 -12.14
CA GLU A 36 -16.69 -5.98 -12.94
C GLU A 36 -16.65 -4.72 -12.06
N GLU A 37 -16.27 -3.59 -12.66
CA GLU A 37 -16.17 -2.28 -11.99
C GLU A 37 -15.05 -2.14 -10.93
N GLU A 38 -14.21 -3.16 -10.77
CA GLU A 38 -13.02 -3.07 -9.92
C GLU A 38 -11.83 -2.45 -10.65
N PHE A 39 -11.08 -1.60 -9.93
CA PHE A 39 -9.83 -1.01 -10.42
C PHE A 39 -8.64 -1.74 -9.83
N TYR A 40 -7.60 -1.98 -10.63
CA TYR A 40 -6.39 -2.68 -10.22
C TYR A 40 -5.13 -1.94 -10.65
N ALA A 41 -4.16 -1.88 -9.74
CA ALA A 41 -2.76 -1.66 -10.06
C ALA A 41 -2.16 -2.98 -10.55
N ILE A 42 -1.80 -3.05 -11.83
CA ILE A 42 -1.10 -4.20 -12.40
C ILE A 42 0.37 -3.84 -12.55
N GLU A 43 1.16 -4.35 -11.62
CA GLU A 43 2.59 -4.09 -11.54
C GLU A 43 3.37 -5.39 -11.47
N THR A 44 4.53 -5.42 -12.15
CA THR A 44 5.37 -6.60 -12.20
C THR A 44 6.81 -6.22 -11.93
N PHE A 45 7.46 -6.97 -11.05
CA PHE A 45 8.81 -6.66 -10.62
C PHE A 45 9.78 -7.77 -10.96
N GLY A 46 10.65 -7.49 -11.92
CA GLY A 46 11.78 -8.35 -12.28
C GLY A 46 12.99 -8.10 -11.39
N SER A 47 13.79 -9.15 -11.16
CA SER A 47 15.05 -9.07 -10.44
C SER A 47 16.08 -10.05 -11.01
N THR A 48 17.35 -9.67 -10.95
CA THR A 48 18.49 -10.56 -11.17
C THR A 48 18.93 -11.30 -9.89
N GLY A 49 18.42 -10.90 -8.72
CA GLY A 49 18.72 -11.49 -7.43
C GLY A 49 17.76 -12.61 -7.01
N LYS A 50 17.60 -12.80 -5.69
CA LYS A 50 16.80 -13.89 -5.09
C LYS A 50 15.27 -13.79 -5.30
N GLY A 51 14.79 -12.71 -5.92
CA GLY A 51 13.37 -12.47 -6.14
C GLY A 51 12.58 -12.31 -4.84
N TYR A 52 13.15 -11.64 -3.85
CA TYR A 52 12.52 -11.34 -2.56
C TYR A 52 12.99 -9.97 -2.06
N VAL A 53 12.07 -9.15 -1.55
CA VAL A 53 12.36 -7.83 -0.98
C VAL A 53 12.33 -7.90 0.53
N ARG A 54 13.25 -7.19 1.18
CA ARG A 54 13.26 -6.92 2.61
C ARG A 54 13.30 -5.41 2.79
N GLU A 55 12.73 -4.94 3.89
CA GLU A 55 12.87 -3.54 4.30
C GLU A 55 14.36 -3.21 4.47
N ASP A 56 14.73 -2.03 3.99
CA ASP A 56 16.09 -1.49 4.04
C ASP A 56 16.04 0.05 3.96
N LEU A 57 17.10 0.72 4.40
CA LEU A 57 17.24 2.18 4.45
C LEU A 57 16.17 2.90 5.30
N GLU A 58 16.09 4.22 5.16
CA GLU A 58 15.18 5.09 5.92
C GLU A 58 13.77 5.15 5.30
N CYS A 59 12.73 5.23 6.14
CA CYS A 59 11.34 5.27 5.69
C CYS A 59 10.86 6.70 5.38
N ASN A 60 10.43 6.92 4.14
CA ASN A 60 9.83 8.19 3.66
C ASN A 60 8.35 8.08 3.23
N HIS A 61 7.78 6.86 3.20
CA HIS A 61 6.40 6.61 2.78
C HIS A 61 5.50 6.29 3.98
N TYR A 62 4.46 7.10 4.18
CA TYR A 62 3.51 6.94 5.27
C TYR A 62 2.08 7.00 4.75
N MET A 63 1.19 6.22 5.35
CA MET A 63 -0.24 6.24 5.02
C MET A 63 -1.07 6.07 6.30
N LYS A 64 -2.19 6.79 6.39
CA LYS A 64 -3.16 6.60 7.47
C LYS A 64 -3.86 5.25 7.28
N ASN A 65 -3.98 4.46 8.34
CA ASN A 65 -4.79 3.24 8.29
C ASN A 65 -6.25 3.61 7.94
N PHE A 66 -6.77 2.97 6.90
CA PHE A 66 -8.10 3.23 6.37
C PHE A 66 -9.22 2.94 7.38
N ASP A 67 -9.06 1.89 8.18
CA ASP A 67 -10.09 1.44 9.13
C ASP A 67 -10.12 2.28 10.41
N VAL A 68 -9.13 3.16 10.60
CA VAL A 68 -9.02 3.98 11.80
C VAL A 68 -9.80 5.28 11.62
N GLY A 69 -10.90 5.41 12.35
CA GLY A 69 -11.69 6.62 12.46
C GLY A 69 -10.93 7.80 13.08
N GLN A 70 -11.64 8.90 13.33
CA GLN A 70 -11.03 10.06 13.95
C GLN A 70 -10.71 9.76 15.42
N PHE A 71 -9.42 9.64 15.74
CA PHE A 71 -8.96 9.49 17.11
C PHE A 71 -8.53 10.85 17.67
N ARG A 72 -9.02 11.20 18.86
CA ARG A 72 -8.55 12.38 19.58
C ARG A 72 -7.31 11.99 20.38
N CYS A 73 -6.14 12.39 19.90
CA CYS A 73 -4.90 12.23 20.63
C CYS A 73 -4.72 13.42 21.59
N ASP A 74 -4.88 13.19 22.89
CA ASP A 74 -4.75 14.23 23.94
C ASP A 74 -3.29 14.57 24.29
N TYR A 75 -2.33 13.95 23.58
CA TYR A 75 -0.91 14.26 23.74
C TYR A 75 -0.55 15.58 23.05
N ARG A 76 -0.32 16.63 23.85
CA ARG A 76 -0.01 18.01 23.41
C ARG A 76 1.15 18.13 22.40
N GLY A 77 2.01 17.12 22.25
CA GLY A 77 3.20 17.15 21.39
C GLY A 77 3.06 16.58 19.98
N GLN A 78 1.94 15.98 19.59
CA GLN A 78 1.83 15.30 18.28
C GLN A 78 1.32 16.19 17.13
N ASN A 79 1.00 17.46 17.39
CA ASN A 79 0.55 18.39 16.33
C ASN A 79 1.61 18.69 15.24
N SER A 80 2.86 18.26 15.44
CA SER A 80 3.97 18.40 14.51
C SER A 80 4.39 17.11 13.81
N PHE A 81 3.94 15.92 14.25
CA PHE A 81 4.56 14.65 13.83
C PHE A 81 3.94 14.03 12.58
N LEU A 82 2.64 14.22 12.36
CA LEU A 82 1.97 13.82 11.12
C LEU A 82 1.79 15.04 10.19
N PRO A 83 2.25 14.96 8.93
CA PRO A 83 2.02 15.99 7.91
C PRO A 83 0.55 16.38 7.85
N ARG A 84 0.24 17.65 7.55
CA ARG A 84 -1.16 18.09 7.37
C ARG A 84 -1.91 17.26 6.33
N SER A 85 -1.21 16.72 5.32
CA SER A 85 -1.80 15.84 4.30
C SER A 85 -2.37 14.54 4.84
N ILE A 86 -1.77 13.97 5.90
CA ILE A 86 -2.25 12.74 6.56
C ILE A 86 -3.38 13.05 7.56
N ARG A 87 -3.45 14.29 8.07
CA ARG A 87 -4.51 14.74 9.00
C ARG A 87 -5.83 15.04 8.30
N THR A 88 -5.77 15.62 7.10
CA THR A 88 -6.96 15.80 6.27
C THR A 88 -7.43 14.42 5.85
N SER A 89 -8.72 14.15 5.96
CA SER A 89 -9.44 12.86 5.85
C SER A 89 -9.26 12.07 4.54
N LEU A 90 -8.31 12.43 3.69
CA LEU A 90 -7.97 11.73 2.47
C LEU A 90 -6.93 10.66 2.84
N HIS A 91 -7.29 9.38 2.80
CA HIS A 91 -6.40 8.24 3.06
C HIS A 91 -5.35 8.03 1.94
N ARG A 92 -4.71 9.12 1.53
CA ARG A 92 -3.68 9.12 0.49
C ARG A 92 -2.29 8.97 1.13
N PRO A 93 -1.38 8.21 0.52
CA PRO A 93 -0.01 8.11 1.00
C PRO A 93 0.70 9.47 0.88
N SER A 94 1.71 9.70 1.72
CA SER A 94 2.50 10.95 1.77
C SER A 94 3.49 11.11 0.60
N ALA A 95 3.67 10.06 -0.19
CA ALA A 95 4.49 9.99 -1.40
C ALA A 95 3.86 8.93 -2.31
N ASP A 96 4.37 8.75 -3.54
CA ASP A 96 3.93 7.71 -4.47
C ASP A 96 4.32 6.32 -3.92
N ALA A 97 3.55 5.84 -2.95
CA ALA A 97 3.63 4.47 -2.46
C ALA A 97 3.01 3.57 -3.53
N ILE A 98 3.88 2.94 -4.32
CA ILE A 98 3.53 1.81 -5.18
C ILE A 98 3.69 0.55 -4.34
#